data_AF-A0AAC9EYQ4-F1
#
_entry.id   AF-A0AAC9EYQ4-F1
#
_cell.length_a   1.000
_cell.length_b   1.000
_cell.length_c   1.000
_cell.angle_alpha   90.00
_cell.angle_beta   90.00
_cell.angle_gamma   90.00
#
_symmetry.space_group_name_H-M   'P 1'
#
loop_
_entity.id
_entity.type
_entity.pdbx_description
1 polymer ?
#
loop_
_entity_poly.entity_id
_entity_poly.type
_entity_poly.pdbx_seq_one_letter_code
_entity_poly.pdbx_strand_id
1 'polypeptide(L)'
;MPTEIPSLGHNGGPPLDLLLVYQKALLETTALTSVVVVEKSRRIGYTWAIAADAVLTSAAEKSAKGMDTLYIGYNLDMAREFIDTAGAWARLFDRACSATSEEVFDDGSDDGIKAFRITFASGFEIVALASRPRSLRGRQGFVIIDEAAFHDDLSELLKSAMALLIWGGKVAVISTHNGTGHPFNQLIEDCRAGKKPYAVLRVTFDDALKDGLYKRICLVKGEEWTAEKEAAWRAEIVGSYGDAADEELHVIPKNKGGVWLPRELVLARMSADIPVLRWECEPGFVDLPDYARTAVATAWCHEHLLPLVKRLDPDRMSVYGHDYARLRDASVGMPAQIMSDLTLRAAFLMELRNVPDEEQKLIVRFILERLPRFVKGAIDAGGNGASLAERMRQLFGAARIEEVKFSTEWYRVNMPPFKAALEGASLLLPKDADVLVDFGQLEMRDGVAQLKRQQARTTGADGNKRHGDAAIAAVLAHYASRLPTAEYDYTPARTAEANKRRDLPDFIDDDDRGGLFGAGGY
;
A
#
# COMPACT_ATOMS: atom_id res chain seq x y z
N MET A 1 14.25 -23.64 47.36
CA MET A 1 14.07 -23.64 45.90
C MET A 1 12.59 -23.79 45.65
N PRO A 2 11.92 -22.86 44.93
CA PRO A 2 10.48 -22.88 44.85
C PRO A 2 10.02 -24.08 44.04
N THR A 3 9.38 -24.98 44.77
CA THR A 3 8.55 -26.11 44.38
C THR A 3 7.29 -25.64 43.66
N GLU A 4 6.90 -26.41 42.64
CA GLU A 4 5.61 -26.42 41.94
C GLU A 4 5.35 -25.30 40.90
N ILE A 5 5.45 -25.71 39.64
CA ILE A 5 4.76 -25.07 38.51
C ILE A 5 3.25 -25.32 38.75
N PRO A 6 2.38 -24.30 38.79
CA PRO A 6 0.96 -24.48 39.08
C PRO A 6 0.32 -25.44 38.08
N SER A 7 -0.12 -26.60 38.55
CA SER A 7 -0.81 -27.58 37.72
C SER A 7 -2.19 -27.04 37.34
N LEU A 8 -2.42 -26.79 36.05
CA LEU A 8 -3.72 -26.40 35.45
C LEU A 8 -4.75 -27.54 35.45
N GLY A 9 -4.82 -28.36 36.49
CA GLY A 9 -5.67 -29.55 36.49
C GLY A 9 -6.06 -30.01 37.89
N HIS A 10 -6.84 -29.23 38.60
CA HIS A 10 -7.61 -29.67 39.76
C HIS A 10 -9.01 -29.05 39.65
N ASN A 11 -9.89 -29.67 38.86
CA ASN A 11 -11.36 -29.52 38.96
C ASN A 11 -12.13 -30.48 38.01
N GLY A 12 -11.71 -31.74 37.88
CA GLY A 12 -12.58 -32.87 37.48
C GLY A 12 -13.41 -32.79 36.19
N GLY A 13 -13.21 -31.81 35.31
CA GLY A 13 -13.82 -31.74 33.99
C GLY A 13 -13.00 -32.50 32.95
N PRO A 14 -13.60 -33.01 31.86
CA PRO A 14 -12.85 -33.63 30.79
C PRO A 14 -11.79 -32.65 30.23
N PRO A 15 -10.67 -33.14 29.66
CA PRO A 15 -9.57 -32.31 29.16
C PRO A 15 -9.97 -31.18 28.20
N LEU A 16 -11.15 -31.30 27.58
CA LEU A 16 -11.73 -30.32 26.67
C LEU A 16 -12.15 -29.01 27.37
N ASP A 17 -12.48 -29.01 28.66
CA ASP A 17 -12.82 -27.77 29.39
C ASP A 17 -11.60 -26.86 29.65
N LEU A 18 -10.41 -27.32 29.29
CA LEU A 18 -9.20 -26.50 29.22
C LEU A 18 -9.19 -25.59 27.98
N LEU A 19 -9.88 -25.94 26.90
CA LEU A 19 -9.94 -25.13 25.69
C LEU A 19 -11.02 -24.04 25.79
N LEU A 20 -10.70 -22.83 25.30
CA LEU A 20 -11.70 -21.77 25.10
C LEU A 20 -12.64 -22.13 23.95
N VAL A 21 -13.79 -21.45 23.85
CA VAL A 21 -14.85 -21.82 22.89
C VAL A 21 -14.34 -21.82 21.45
N TYR A 22 -13.67 -20.75 21.00
CA TYR A 22 -13.05 -20.73 19.67
C TYR A 22 -11.97 -21.80 19.46
N GLN A 23 -11.29 -22.26 20.51
CA GLN A 23 -10.29 -23.33 20.42
C GLN A 23 -10.98 -24.69 20.26
N LYS A 24 -12.11 -24.91 20.96
CA LYS A 24 -12.95 -26.10 20.77
C LYS A 24 -13.49 -26.15 19.34
N ALA A 25 -13.96 -25.01 18.82
CA ALA A 25 -14.46 -24.90 17.44
C ALA A 25 -13.40 -25.28 16.39
N LEU A 26 -12.12 -24.99 16.64
CA LEU A 26 -11.02 -25.46 15.78
C LEU A 26 -10.97 -26.99 15.73
N LEU A 27 -10.89 -27.65 16.88
CA LEU A 27 -10.80 -29.12 16.98
C LEU A 27 -12.04 -29.80 16.38
N GLU A 28 -13.23 -29.26 16.64
CA GLU A 28 -14.48 -29.77 16.07
C GLU A 28 -14.47 -29.67 14.54
N THR A 29 -14.01 -28.54 14.01
CA THR A 29 -13.98 -28.31 12.55
C THR A 29 -12.94 -29.20 11.87
N THR A 30 -11.76 -29.38 12.47
CA THR A 30 -10.74 -30.30 11.94
C THR A 30 -11.18 -31.76 12.05
N ALA A 31 -11.95 -32.13 13.08
CA ALA A 31 -12.52 -33.48 13.18
C ALA A 31 -13.56 -33.76 12.09
N LEU A 32 -14.33 -32.74 11.68
CA LEU A 32 -15.43 -32.88 10.72
C LEU A 32 -15.03 -32.69 9.26
N THR A 33 -13.91 -32.03 8.98
CA THR A 33 -13.56 -31.62 7.62
C THR A 33 -12.11 -31.94 7.25
N SER A 34 -11.87 -32.22 5.97
CA SER A 34 -10.53 -32.57 5.47
C SER A 34 -9.62 -31.36 5.32
N VAL A 35 -10.19 -30.15 5.14
CA VAL A 35 -9.42 -28.91 4.98
C VAL A 35 -10.05 -27.80 5.81
N VAL A 36 -9.27 -27.22 6.71
CA VAL A 36 -9.64 -26.06 7.53
C VAL A 36 -8.68 -24.92 7.23
N VAL A 37 -9.22 -23.75 6.92
CA VAL A 37 -8.47 -22.50 6.75
C VAL A 37 -8.88 -21.56 7.88
N VAL A 38 -7.92 -21.06 8.64
CA VAL A 38 -8.16 -20.25 9.84
C VAL A 38 -7.48 -18.90 9.67
N GLU A 39 -8.28 -17.85 9.63
CA GLU A 39 -7.82 -16.48 9.85
C GLU A 39 -8.04 -16.09 11.31
N LYS A 40 -6.96 -15.74 11.99
CA LYS A 40 -6.99 -15.51 13.45
C LYS A 40 -6.26 -14.23 13.85
N SER A 41 -6.63 -13.71 15.02
CA SER A 41 -5.86 -12.70 15.73
C SER A 41 -4.52 -13.26 16.20
N ARG A 42 -3.51 -12.40 16.37
CA ARG A 42 -2.28 -12.76 17.07
C ARG A 42 -2.53 -13.11 18.53
N ARG A 43 -1.67 -13.99 19.06
CA ARG A 43 -1.53 -14.32 20.49
C ARG A 43 -2.80 -14.83 21.19
N ILE A 44 -3.69 -15.50 20.46
CA ILE A 44 -4.89 -16.15 21.02
C ILE A 44 -4.73 -17.67 21.23
N GLY A 45 -3.51 -18.21 21.17
CA GLY A 45 -3.25 -19.62 21.54
C GLY A 45 -3.83 -20.68 20.57
N TYR A 46 -3.91 -20.38 19.27
CA TYR A 46 -4.31 -21.37 18.26
C TYR A 46 -3.30 -22.50 18.10
N THR A 47 -2.00 -22.20 18.09
CA THR A 47 -0.91 -23.20 18.05
C THR A 47 -1.01 -24.18 19.22
N TRP A 48 -1.35 -23.68 20.41
CA TRP A 48 -1.56 -24.51 21.58
C TRP A 48 -2.79 -25.43 21.43
N ALA A 49 -3.89 -24.92 20.87
CA ALA A 49 -5.08 -25.74 20.62
C ALA A 49 -4.85 -26.81 19.54
N ILE A 50 -4.26 -26.45 18.39
CA ILE A 50 -4.03 -27.39 17.29
C ILE A 50 -2.99 -28.46 17.65
N ALA A 51 -2.06 -28.17 18.57
CA ALA A 51 -1.17 -29.17 19.13
C ALA A 51 -1.93 -30.25 19.94
N ALA A 52 -3.03 -29.90 20.60
CA ALA A 52 -3.91 -30.88 21.25
C ALA A 52 -4.55 -31.81 20.21
N ASP A 53 -5.05 -31.26 19.10
CA ASP A 53 -5.61 -32.05 17.99
C ASP A 53 -4.56 -32.95 17.35
N ALA A 54 -3.34 -32.47 17.17
CA ALA A 54 -2.21 -33.25 16.67
C ALA A 54 -1.95 -34.47 17.56
N VAL A 55 -1.90 -34.28 18.88
CA VAL A 55 -1.70 -35.37 19.83
C VAL A 55 -2.87 -36.35 19.83
N LEU A 56 -4.12 -35.85 19.86
CA LEU A 56 -5.29 -36.73 19.82
C LEU A 56 -5.36 -37.53 18.52
N THR A 57 -5.05 -36.90 17.39
CA THR A 57 -5.04 -37.53 16.06
C THR A 57 -3.93 -38.58 15.94
N SER A 58 -2.71 -38.26 16.38
CA SER A 58 -1.58 -39.19 16.27
C SER A 58 -1.57 -40.25 17.38
N ALA A 59 -2.17 -40.01 18.54
CA ALA A 59 -2.34 -41.06 19.56
C ALA A 59 -3.49 -42.03 19.24
N ALA A 60 -4.42 -41.67 18.37
CA ALA A 60 -5.55 -42.51 18.01
C ALA A 60 -5.14 -43.74 17.19
N GLU A 61 -5.84 -44.85 17.38
CA GLU A 61 -5.69 -46.03 16.53
C GLU A 61 -6.16 -45.76 15.09
N LYS A 62 -5.65 -46.55 14.14
CA LYS A 62 -6.07 -46.49 12.73
C LYS A 62 -7.59 -46.71 12.56
N SER A 63 -8.21 -47.52 13.41
CA SER A 63 -9.66 -47.77 13.46
C SER A 63 -10.47 -46.49 13.75
N ALA A 64 -9.91 -45.59 14.57
CA ALA A 64 -10.44 -44.28 14.91
C ALA A 64 -9.94 -43.17 13.96
N LYS A 65 -9.39 -43.54 12.80
CA LYS A 65 -8.80 -42.63 11.80
C LYS A 65 -7.55 -41.87 12.29
N GLY A 66 -6.79 -42.46 13.21
CA GLY A 66 -5.47 -41.93 13.57
C GLY A 66 -4.53 -41.85 12.36
N MET A 67 -3.62 -40.88 12.40
CA MET A 67 -2.62 -40.64 11.34
C MET A 67 -1.43 -39.85 11.86
N ASP A 68 -0.35 -39.84 11.09
CA ASP A 68 0.79 -38.96 11.34
C ASP A 68 0.37 -37.50 11.25
N THR A 69 0.94 -36.64 12.08
CA THR A 69 0.77 -35.19 11.99
C THR A 69 2.06 -34.53 11.56
N LEU A 70 1.99 -33.68 10.54
CA LEU A 70 3.11 -32.93 9.97
C LEU A 70 2.89 -31.45 10.27
N TYR A 71 3.63 -30.91 11.22
CA TYR A 71 3.63 -29.49 11.52
C TYR A 71 4.70 -28.78 10.69
N ILE A 72 4.28 -27.77 9.94
CA ILE A 72 5.13 -26.93 9.11
C ILE A 72 5.11 -25.53 9.68
N GLY A 73 6.24 -25.12 10.26
CA GLY A 73 6.46 -23.74 10.68
C GLY A 73 7.41 -23.00 9.73
N TYR A 74 7.32 -21.67 9.67
CA TYR A 74 8.18 -20.86 8.80
C TYR A 74 9.67 -20.86 9.22
N ASN A 75 10.01 -21.22 10.47
CA ASN A 75 11.38 -21.38 10.93
C ASN A 75 11.53 -22.58 11.90
N LEU A 76 12.79 -22.91 12.24
CA LEU A 76 13.11 -24.06 13.10
C LEU A 76 12.70 -23.87 14.57
N ASP A 77 12.79 -22.64 15.09
CA ASP A 77 12.43 -22.35 16.48
C ASP A 77 10.94 -22.59 16.71
N MET A 78 10.09 -22.21 15.75
CA MET A 78 8.65 -22.45 15.84
C MET A 78 8.31 -23.94 15.73
N ALA A 79 9.07 -24.72 14.95
CA ALA A 79 8.92 -26.18 14.92
C ALA A 79 9.28 -26.82 16.28
N ARG A 80 10.32 -26.31 16.95
CA ARG A 80 10.67 -26.74 18.32
C ARG A 80 9.58 -26.34 19.33
N GLU A 81 9.12 -25.09 19.31
CA GLU A 81 8.05 -24.65 20.21
C GLU A 81 6.77 -25.50 20.05
N PHE A 82 6.45 -25.88 18.81
CA PHE A 82 5.32 -26.76 18.56
C PHE A 82 5.52 -28.15 19.13
N ILE A 83 6.69 -28.78 18.93
CA ILE A 83 6.95 -30.12 19.48
C ILE A 83 6.92 -30.11 21.01
N ASP A 84 7.45 -29.07 21.65
CA ASP A 84 7.42 -28.92 23.12
C ASP A 84 5.98 -28.80 23.61
N THR A 85 5.15 -28.04 22.88
CA THR A 85 3.72 -27.87 23.17
C THR A 85 2.95 -29.18 23.00
N ALA A 86 3.19 -29.91 21.91
CA ALA A 86 2.63 -31.23 21.68
C ALA A 86 3.10 -32.22 22.75
N GLY A 87 4.36 -32.17 23.18
CA GLY A 87 4.89 -33.00 24.27
C GLY A 87 4.23 -32.68 25.62
N ALA A 88 3.90 -31.43 25.89
CA ALA A 88 3.14 -31.04 27.09
C ALA A 88 1.71 -31.59 27.06
N TRP A 89 1.04 -31.52 25.90
CA TRP A 89 -0.27 -32.15 25.69
C TRP A 89 -0.22 -33.66 25.80
N ALA A 90 0.78 -34.29 25.17
CA ALA A 90 1.03 -35.72 25.26
C ALA A 90 1.15 -36.12 26.73
N ARG A 91 2.01 -35.46 27.54
CA ARG A 91 2.12 -35.73 28.99
C ARG A 91 0.81 -35.52 29.75
N LEU A 92 0.03 -34.51 29.38
CA LEU A 92 -1.27 -34.24 30.02
C LEU A 92 -2.30 -35.35 29.71
N PHE A 93 -2.33 -35.82 28.45
CA PHE A 93 -3.14 -36.96 28.03
C PHE A 93 -2.55 -38.31 28.45
N ASP A 94 -1.23 -38.39 28.70
CA ASP A 94 -0.46 -39.60 29.03
C ASP A 94 -0.51 -39.93 30.52
N ARG A 95 -0.65 -38.91 31.38
CA ARG A 95 -1.25 -39.08 32.72
C ARG A 95 -2.61 -39.79 32.66
N ALA A 96 -3.24 -39.87 31.49
CA ALA A 96 -4.40 -40.67 31.18
C ALA A 96 -4.14 -41.94 30.32
N CYS A 97 -3.01 -42.12 29.60
CA CYS A 97 -2.67 -43.30 28.75
C CYS A 97 -1.17 -43.36 28.30
N SER A 98 -0.44 -44.46 28.53
CA SER A 98 1.03 -44.60 28.51
C SER A 98 1.84 -44.55 27.18
N ALA A 99 3.02 -43.91 27.29
CA ALA A 99 4.30 -43.90 26.55
C ALA A 99 4.50 -42.87 25.41
N THR A 100 5.45 -41.93 25.62
CA THR A 100 5.96 -40.94 24.65
C THR A 100 7.50 -40.95 24.65
N SER A 101 8.15 -40.97 23.48
CA SER A 101 9.60 -40.75 23.34
C SER A 101 9.89 -39.57 22.41
N GLU A 102 10.83 -38.71 22.81
CA GLU A 102 11.35 -37.57 22.05
C GLU A 102 12.71 -37.97 21.45
N GLU A 103 12.85 -37.94 20.13
CA GLU A 103 14.13 -38.18 19.45
C GLU A 103 14.36 -37.12 18.37
N VAL A 104 15.56 -36.53 18.38
CA VAL A 104 16.04 -35.61 17.34
C VAL A 104 16.80 -36.46 16.31
N PHE A 105 16.28 -36.57 15.10
CA PHE A 105 16.99 -37.24 13.99
C PHE A 105 17.58 -36.21 13.03
N ASP A 106 18.87 -36.39 12.74
CA ASP A 106 19.53 -35.88 11.55
C ASP A 106 19.25 -36.90 10.42
N ASP A 107 18.62 -36.48 9.33
CA ASP A 107 18.16 -37.41 8.28
C ASP A 107 19.29 -37.95 7.38
N GLY A 108 20.53 -37.57 7.67
CA GLY A 108 21.71 -38.06 6.98
C GLY A 108 21.80 -37.63 5.51
N SER A 109 21.03 -36.64 5.08
CA SER A 109 21.12 -36.05 3.76
C SER A 109 21.99 -34.79 3.76
N ASP A 110 22.76 -34.56 2.69
CA ASP A 110 23.63 -33.37 2.49
C ASP A 110 22.86 -32.01 2.55
N ASP A 111 21.53 -32.02 2.69
CA ASP A 111 20.63 -30.86 2.67
C ASP A 111 20.06 -30.42 4.05
N GLY A 112 20.47 -31.06 5.15
CA GLY A 112 20.42 -30.49 6.51
C GLY A 112 19.06 -30.03 7.05
N ILE A 113 17.99 -30.83 6.90
CA ILE A 113 16.68 -30.51 7.49
C ILE A 113 16.58 -31.11 8.91
N LYS A 114 16.66 -30.25 9.92
CA LYS A 114 16.39 -30.62 11.31
C LYS A 114 14.88 -30.80 11.52
N ALA A 115 14.48 -31.98 12.01
CA ALA A 115 13.09 -32.31 12.34
C ALA A 115 12.97 -32.75 13.80
N PHE A 116 11.86 -32.43 14.44
CA PHE A 116 11.53 -32.92 15.78
C PHE A 116 10.38 -33.92 15.69
N ARG A 117 10.44 -34.99 16.50
CA ARG A 117 9.47 -36.10 16.44
C ARG A 117 8.94 -36.48 17.81
N ILE A 118 7.65 -36.77 17.87
CA ILE A 118 7.01 -37.52 18.95
C ILE A 118 6.37 -38.77 18.35
N THR A 119 6.68 -39.94 18.90
CA THR A 119 6.07 -41.22 18.48
C THR A 119 5.07 -41.70 19.53
N PHE A 120 3.93 -42.23 19.07
CA PHE A 120 2.85 -42.73 19.92
C PHE A 120 2.72 -44.25 19.84
N ALA A 121 2.11 -44.85 20.87
CA ALA A 121 1.84 -46.28 20.92
C ALA A 121 0.91 -46.79 19.79
N SER A 122 0.13 -45.89 19.17
CA SER A 122 -0.67 -46.15 17.97
C SER A 122 0.17 -46.54 16.74
N GLY A 123 1.47 -46.24 16.76
CA GLY A 123 2.38 -46.37 15.63
C GLY A 123 2.46 -45.12 14.75
N PHE A 124 1.69 -44.06 15.04
CA PHE A 124 1.80 -42.78 14.36
C PHE A 124 2.72 -41.80 15.08
N GLU A 125 3.05 -40.71 14.39
CA GLU A 125 4.02 -39.72 14.86
C GLU A 125 3.56 -38.27 14.61
N ILE A 126 4.01 -37.35 15.45
CA ILE A 126 4.02 -35.91 15.15
C ILE A 126 5.43 -35.55 14.69
N VAL A 127 5.53 -34.89 13.54
CA VAL A 127 6.79 -34.42 12.96
C VAL A 127 6.70 -32.91 12.75
N ALA A 128 7.57 -32.15 13.41
CA ALA A 128 7.68 -30.72 13.24
C ALA A 128 8.88 -30.37 12.34
N LEU A 129 8.62 -29.62 11.27
CA LEU A 129 9.57 -29.32 10.20
C LEU A 129 9.67 -27.81 9.98
N ALA A 130 10.89 -27.33 9.70
CA ALA A 130 11.10 -25.97 9.18
C ALA A 130 10.77 -25.91 7.68
N SER A 131 10.02 -24.89 7.28
CA SER A 131 9.39 -24.71 5.96
C SER A 131 10.28 -25.00 4.74
N ARG A 132 9.98 -26.09 4.01
CA ARG A 132 10.34 -26.30 2.60
C ARG A 132 9.29 -27.17 1.90
N PRO A 133 8.71 -26.79 0.75
CA PRO A 133 7.67 -27.59 0.07
C PRO A 133 8.05 -29.05 -0.22
N ARG A 134 9.35 -29.32 -0.40
CA ARG A 134 9.88 -30.67 -0.66
C ARG A 134 9.64 -31.64 0.51
N SER A 135 9.55 -31.14 1.74
CA SER A 135 9.47 -31.99 2.95
C SER A 135 8.16 -32.79 3.05
N LEU A 136 7.11 -32.38 2.33
CA LEU A 136 5.81 -33.04 2.31
C LEU A 136 5.69 -34.11 1.22
N ARG A 137 6.60 -34.17 0.24
CA ARG A 137 6.48 -35.12 -0.88
C ARG A 137 6.68 -36.55 -0.37
N GLY A 138 5.71 -37.42 -0.66
CA GLY A 138 5.74 -38.84 -0.24
C GLY A 138 5.31 -39.10 1.19
N ARG A 139 4.88 -38.07 1.93
CA ARG A 139 4.28 -38.21 3.26
C ARG A 139 2.76 -38.41 3.17
N GLN A 140 2.14 -38.84 4.27
CA GLN A 140 0.69 -38.95 4.43
C GLN A 140 0.32 -38.48 5.85
N GLY A 141 -0.91 -37.98 6.03
CA GLY A 141 -1.45 -37.66 7.36
C GLY A 141 -2.10 -36.28 7.45
N PHE A 142 -2.07 -35.72 8.66
CA PHE A 142 -2.61 -34.41 9.00
C PHE A 142 -1.54 -33.33 8.90
N VAL A 143 -1.61 -32.47 7.89
CA VAL A 143 -0.68 -31.35 7.71
C VAL A 143 -1.22 -30.11 8.42
N ILE A 144 -0.41 -29.51 9.27
CA ILE A 144 -0.68 -28.22 9.91
C ILE A 144 0.33 -27.21 9.35
N ILE A 145 -0.14 -26.21 8.62
CA ILE A 145 0.66 -25.07 8.16
C ILE A 145 0.34 -23.90 9.11
N ASP A 146 1.24 -23.60 10.04
CA ASP A 146 1.07 -22.50 10.99
C ASP A 146 1.82 -21.26 10.53
N GLU A 147 1.27 -20.10 10.84
CA GLU A 147 1.68 -18.80 10.31
C GLU A 147 1.84 -18.80 8.77
N ALA A 148 0.88 -19.42 8.08
CA ALA A 148 0.86 -19.63 6.63
C ALA A 148 1.20 -18.37 5.82
N ALA A 149 0.72 -17.19 6.23
CA ALA A 149 0.94 -15.93 5.53
C ALA A 149 2.40 -15.40 5.57
N PHE A 150 3.29 -16.10 6.28
CA PHE A 150 4.71 -15.75 6.45
C PHE A 150 5.66 -16.81 5.88
N HIS A 151 5.15 -17.78 5.13
CA HIS A 151 5.97 -18.69 4.34
C HIS A 151 6.36 -18.06 3.00
N ASP A 152 7.65 -18.11 2.65
CA ASP A 152 8.18 -17.53 1.40
C ASP A 152 7.51 -18.09 0.12
N ASP A 153 7.17 -19.39 0.12
CA ASP A 153 6.51 -20.06 -1.01
C ASP A 153 5.29 -20.85 -0.53
N LEU A 154 4.30 -20.12 0.01
CA LEU A 154 3.04 -20.72 0.47
C LEU A 154 2.31 -21.46 -0.66
N SER A 155 2.38 -20.99 -1.90
CA SER A 155 1.66 -21.58 -3.04
C SER A 155 2.12 -23.01 -3.34
N GLU A 156 3.43 -23.25 -3.44
CA GLU A 156 3.95 -24.62 -3.65
C GLU A 156 3.79 -25.50 -2.39
N LEU A 157 3.83 -24.89 -1.19
CA LEU A 157 3.55 -25.62 0.04
C LEU A 157 2.09 -26.11 0.08
N LEU A 158 1.12 -25.25 -0.23
CA LEU A 158 -0.29 -25.60 -0.31
C LEU A 158 -0.53 -26.68 -1.36
N LYS A 159 0.03 -26.53 -2.55
CA LYS A 159 -0.05 -27.55 -3.61
C LYS A 159 0.45 -28.91 -3.14
N SER A 160 1.55 -28.94 -2.38
CA SER A 160 2.12 -30.17 -1.82
C SER A 160 1.24 -30.76 -0.72
N ALA A 161 0.75 -29.92 0.21
CA ALA A 161 -0.12 -30.34 1.31
C ALA A 161 -1.46 -30.89 0.81
N MET A 162 -2.09 -30.24 -0.17
CA MET A 162 -3.38 -30.66 -0.72
C MET A 162 -3.31 -32.01 -1.43
N ALA A 163 -2.14 -32.43 -1.91
CA ALA A 163 -1.96 -33.76 -2.51
C ALA A 163 -2.16 -34.91 -1.51
N LEU A 164 -1.92 -34.67 -0.21
CA LEU A 164 -2.09 -35.68 0.84
C LEU A 164 -3.57 -36.02 1.09
N LEU A 165 -4.49 -35.16 0.66
CA LEU A 165 -5.93 -35.40 0.75
C LEU A 165 -6.38 -36.61 -0.10
N ILE A 166 -5.64 -36.95 -1.18
CA ILE A 166 -5.98 -38.05 -2.09
C ILE A 166 -6.11 -39.39 -1.34
N TRP A 167 -5.27 -39.59 -0.30
CA TRP A 167 -5.26 -40.82 0.51
C TRP A 167 -5.91 -40.62 1.89
N GLY A 168 -6.84 -39.66 2.00
CA GLY A 168 -7.63 -39.43 3.21
C GLY A 168 -6.93 -38.63 4.32
N GLY A 169 -5.85 -37.91 3.98
CA GLY A 169 -5.21 -36.96 4.90
C GLY A 169 -6.06 -35.74 5.23
N LYS A 170 -5.54 -34.88 6.10
CA LYS A 170 -6.16 -33.62 6.53
C LYS A 170 -5.19 -32.46 6.34
N VAL A 171 -5.71 -31.24 6.15
CA VAL A 171 -4.89 -30.01 6.08
C VAL A 171 -5.52 -28.91 6.94
N ALA A 172 -4.75 -28.31 7.84
CA ALA A 172 -5.09 -27.09 8.55
C ALA A 172 -4.12 -25.97 8.12
N VAL A 173 -4.66 -24.84 7.67
CA VAL A 173 -3.89 -23.64 7.27
C VAL A 173 -4.25 -22.52 8.22
N ILE A 174 -3.33 -22.07 9.06
CA ILE A 174 -3.60 -21.14 10.16
C ILE A 174 -2.70 -19.92 10.04
N SER A 175 -3.25 -18.70 10.05
CA SER A 175 -2.42 -17.49 10.06
C SER A 175 -3.18 -16.21 10.42
N THR A 176 -2.44 -15.14 10.73
CA THR A 176 -2.95 -13.77 10.56
C THR A 176 -2.86 -13.35 9.09
N HIS A 177 -3.43 -12.21 8.71
CA HIS A 177 -3.32 -11.72 7.34
C HIS A 177 -1.94 -11.06 7.10
N ASN A 178 -1.47 -11.12 5.85
CA ASN A 178 -0.28 -10.42 5.37
C ASN A 178 -0.60 -9.64 4.08
N GLY A 179 -1.70 -8.90 4.16
CA GLY A 179 -2.29 -8.15 3.07
C GLY A 179 -3.23 -8.93 2.14
N THR A 180 -4.06 -8.18 1.42
CA THR A 180 -5.08 -8.68 0.46
C THR A 180 -4.48 -9.41 -0.76
N GLY A 181 -3.26 -9.06 -1.14
CA GLY A 181 -2.55 -9.67 -2.28
C GLY A 181 -1.84 -10.99 -1.97
N HIS A 182 -1.83 -11.45 -0.71
CA HIS A 182 -1.10 -12.66 -0.32
C HIS A 182 -1.90 -13.94 -0.68
N PRO A 183 -1.24 -15.05 -1.10
CA PRO A 183 -1.93 -16.32 -1.42
C PRO A 183 -2.82 -16.86 -0.29
N PHE A 184 -2.47 -16.60 0.97
CA PHE A 184 -3.31 -16.96 2.12
C PHE A 184 -4.66 -16.23 2.10
N ASN A 185 -4.67 -14.92 1.83
CA ASN A 185 -5.91 -14.15 1.74
C ASN A 185 -6.75 -14.60 0.53
N GLN A 186 -6.10 -14.83 -0.62
CA GLN A 186 -6.76 -15.35 -1.82
C GLN A 186 -7.41 -16.72 -1.57
N LEU A 187 -6.76 -17.61 -0.82
CA LEU A 187 -7.35 -18.90 -0.43
C LEU A 187 -8.65 -18.71 0.37
N ILE A 188 -8.66 -17.78 1.34
CA ILE A 188 -9.86 -17.47 2.13
C ILE A 188 -10.98 -16.92 1.24
N GLU A 189 -10.66 -15.97 0.36
CA GLU A 189 -11.63 -15.39 -0.57
C GLU A 189 -12.18 -16.43 -1.54
N ASP A 190 -11.36 -17.34 -2.05
CA ASP A 190 -11.80 -18.45 -2.89
C ASP A 190 -12.72 -19.42 -2.13
N CYS A 191 -12.50 -19.64 -0.83
CA CYS A 191 -13.40 -20.44 0.01
C CYS A 191 -14.74 -19.72 0.24
N ARG A 192 -14.71 -18.43 0.61
CA ARG A 192 -15.91 -17.60 0.80
C ARG A 192 -16.73 -17.45 -0.48
N ALA A 193 -16.05 -17.40 -1.63
CA ALA A 193 -16.69 -17.37 -2.95
C ALA A 193 -17.22 -18.74 -3.41
N GLY A 194 -17.04 -19.80 -2.61
CA GLY A 194 -17.49 -21.16 -2.93
C GLY A 194 -16.69 -21.87 -4.03
N LYS A 195 -15.56 -21.32 -4.47
CA LYS A 195 -14.68 -21.96 -5.46
C LYS A 195 -13.88 -23.11 -4.85
N LYS A 196 -13.63 -23.03 -3.54
CA LYS A 196 -12.95 -24.08 -2.76
C LYS A 196 -13.89 -24.53 -1.63
N PRO A 197 -14.20 -25.82 -1.52
CA PRO A 197 -15.15 -26.33 -0.52
C PRO A 197 -14.47 -26.58 0.84
N TYR A 198 -13.64 -25.64 1.30
CA TYR A 198 -12.90 -25.76 2.56
C TYR A 198 -13.62 -25.00 3.68
N ALA A 199 -13.55 -25.52 4.90
CA ALA A 199 -14.11 -24.83 6.06
C ALA A 199 -13.24 -23.63 6.42
N VAL A 200 -13.87 -22.47 6.64
CA VAL A 200 -13.17 -21.25 7.06
C VAL A 200 -13.58 -20.90 8.49
N LEU A 201 -12.59 -20.75 9.37
CA LEU A 201 -12.76 -20.21 10.71
C LEU A 201 -12.16 -18.81 10.78
N ARG A 202 -12.89 -17.90 11.43
CA ARG A 202 -12.47 -16.51 11.67
C ARG A 202 -12.60 -16.18 13.14
N VAL A 203 -11.50 -15.75 13.76
CA VAL A 203 -11.49 -15.35 15.18
C VAL A 203 -10.70 -14.08 15.37
N THR A 204 -11.39 -12.99 15.69
CA THR A 204 -10.75 -11.72 16.07
C THR A 204 -10.30 -11.72 17.53
N PHE A 205 -9.53 -10.72 17.91
CA PHE A 205 -9.16 -10.50 19.30
C PHE A 205 -10.39 -10.31 20.19
N ASP A 206 -11.43 -9.65 19.67
CA ASP A 206 -12.69 -9.41 20.39
C ASP A 206 -13.50 -10.70 20.56
N ASP A 207 -13.52 -11.55 19.54
CA ASP A 207 -14.13 -12.88 19.65
C ASP A 207 -13.41 -13.72 20.71
N ALA A 208 -12.09 -13.70 20.73
CA ALA A 208 -11.29 -14.43 21.72
C ALA A 208 -11.50 -13.89 23.15
N LEU A 209 -11.61 -12.57 23.32
CA LEU A 209 -11.95 -11.93 24.60
C LEU A 209 -13.33 -12.37 25.10
N LYS A 210 -14.34 -12.30 24.22
CA LYS A 210 -15.70 -12.77 24.50
C LYS A 210 -15.74 -14.22 24.96
N ASP A 211 -14.89 -15.06 24.36
CA ASP A 211 -14.76 -16.48 24.69
C ASP A 211 -13.93 -16.76 25.95
N GLY A 212 -13.42 -15.72 26.62
CA GLY A 212 -12.76 -15.81 27.92
C GLY A 212 -11.23 -15.78 27.89
N LEU A 213 -10.60 -15.29 26.81
CA LEU A 213 -9.14 -15.17 26.73
C LEU A 213 -8.55 -14.40 27.91
N TYR A 214 -9.10 -13.23 28.24
CA TYR A 214 -8.56 -12.43 29.35
C TYR A 214 -8.80 -13.08 30.71
N LYS A 215 -9.96 -13.72 30.92
CA LYS A 215 -10.22 -14.54 32.12
C LYS A 215 -9.17 -15.63 32.29
N ARG A 216 -8.75 -16.28 31.19
CA ARG A 216 -7.68 -17.28 31.21
C ARG A 216 -6.32 -16.67 31.54
N ILE A 217 -6.01 -15.49 31.01
CA ILE A 217 -4.78 -14.77 31.33
C ILE A 217 -4.74 -14.43 32.82
N CYS A 218 -5.82 -13.88 33.38
CA CYS A 218 -5.96 -13.60 34.80
C CYS A 218 -5.73 -14.87 35.65
N LEU A 219 -6.37 -15.98 35.28
CA LEU A 219 -6.18 -17.26 35.98
C LEU A 219 -4.71 -17.72 36.00
N VAL A 220 -4.01 -17.65 34.86
CA VAL A 220 -2.60 -18.06 34.76
C VAL A 220 -1.69 -17.12 35.55
N LYS A 221 -2.01 -15.83 35.60
CA LYS A 221 -1.25 -14.83 36.37
C LYS A 221 -1.60 -14.79 37.85
N GLY A 222 -2.66 -15.48 38.28
CA GLY A 222 -3.18 -15.37 39.65
C GLY A 222 -3.84 -14.02 39.95
N GLU A 223 -4.31 -13.32 38.92
CA GLU A 223 -4.99 -12.03 39.02
C GLU A 223 -6.52 -12.21 39.07
N GLU A 224 -7.21 -11.35 39.83
CA GLU A 224 -8.67 -11.32 39.81
C GLU A 224 -9.19 -10.59 38.55
N TRP A 225 -10.06 -11.28 37.81
CA TRP A 225 -10.72 -10.74 36.63
C TRP A 225 -11.83 -9.74 36.98
N THR A 226 -11.88 -8.61 36.28
CA THR A 226 -13.06 -7.73 36.22
C THR A 226 -13.27 -7.22 34.80
N ALA A 227 -14.51 -6.79 34.48
CA ALA A 227 -14.84 -6.26 33.16
C ALA A 227 -14.07 -4.97 32.84
N GLU A 228 -13.82 -4.13 33.85
CA GLU A 228 -13.07 -2.88 33.71
C GLU A 228 -11.60 -3.15 33.38
N LYS A 229 -10.99 -4.14 34.05
CA LYS A 229 -9.61 -4.56 33.76
C LYS A 229 -9.48 -5.14 32.36
N GLU A 230 -10.46 -5.95 31.92
CA GLU A 230 -10.47 -6.50 30.56
C GLU A 230 -10.56 -5.39 29.51
N ALA A 231 -11.46 -4.43 29.69
CA ALA A 231 -11.63 -3.31 28.78
C ALA A 231 -10.37 -2.43 28.71
N ALA A 232 -9.75 -2.14 29.87
CA ALA A 232 -8.50 -1.38 29.93
C ALA A 232 -7.35 -2.12 29.23
N TRP A 233 -7.19 -3.42 29.52
CA TRP A 233 -6.17 -4.26 28.90
C TRP A 233 -6.36 -4.37 27.38
N ARG A 234 -7.61 -4.56 26.93
CA ARG A 234 -7.95 -4.55 25.51
C ARG A 234 -7.53 -3.24 24.85
N ALA A 235 -7.88 -2.10 25.45
CA ALA A 235 -7.55 -0.79 24.90
C ALA A 235 -6.03 -0.57 24.83
N GLU A 236 -5.28 -1.00 25.84
CA GLU A 236 -3.82 -0.97 25.85
C GLU A 236 -3.22 -1.80 24.71
N ILE A 237 -3.65 -3.05 24.56
CA ILE A 237 -3.15 -3.95 23.52
C ILE A 237 -3.47 -3.39 22.13
N VAL A 238 -4.72 -2.99 21.88
CA VAL A 238 -5.10 -2.40 20.59
C VAL A 238 -4.30 -1.12 20.32
N GLY A 239 -4.12 -0.26 21.32
CA GLY A 239 -3.31 0.95 21.22
C GLY A 239 -1.83 0.67 20.89
N SER A 240 -1.26 -0.41 21.44
CA SER A 240 0.14 -0.79 21.19
C SER A 240 0.42 -1.23 19.74
N TYR A 241 -0.60 -1.74 19.04
CA TYR A 241 -0.48 -2.13 17.63
C TYR A 241 -0.74 -0.95 16.66
N GLY A 242 -1.36 0.15 17.11
CA GLY A 242 -1.66 1.32 16.28
C GLY A 242 -2.32 0.95 14.96
N ASP A 243 -1.78 1.45 13.84
CA ASP A 243 -2.30 1.18 12.49
C ASP A 243 -2.28 -0.31 12.11
N ALA A 244 -1.55 -1.18 12.82
CA ALA A 244 -1.52 -2.62 12.56
C ALA A 244 -2.65 -3.41 13.26
N ALA A 245 -3.41 -2.78 14.17
CA ALA A 245 -4.45 -3.47 14.94
C ALA A 245 -5.50 -4.16 14.06
N ASP A 246 -5.92 -3.51 12.97
CA ASP A 246 -6.90 -4.07 12.04
C ASP A 246 -6.43 -5.39 11.42
N GLU A 247 -5.18 -5.45 10.96
CA GLU A 247 -4.61 -6.65 10.33
C GLU A 247 -4.27 -7.75 11.33
N GLU A 248 -3.66 -7.38 12.45
CA GLU A 248 -3.06 -8.34 13.39
C GLU A 248 -4.03 -8.81 14.48
N LEU A 249 -5.02 -7.98 14.84
CA LEU A 249 -5.96 -8.26 15.93
C LEU A 249 -7.39 -8.43 15.43
N HIS A 250 -7.84 -7.59 14.50
CA HIS A 250 -9.23 -7.60 14.03
C HIS A 250 -9.43 -8.44 12.76
N VAL A 251 -8.38 -9.08 12.24
CA VAL A 251 -8.45 -9.99 11.10
C VAL A 251 -9.05 -9.29 9.87
N ILE A 252 -8.53 -8.10 9.60
CA ILE A 252 -8.88 -7.25 8.45
C ILE A 252 -7.61 -7.16 7.60
N PRO A 253 -7.49 -7.91 6.49
CA PRO A 253 -6.30 -7.88 5.66
C PRO A 253 -6.05 -6.45 5.20
N LYS A 254 -4.83 -5.93 5.38
CA LYS A 254 -4.52 -4.64 4.81
C LYS A 254 -4.54 -4.74 3.30
N ASN A 255 -5.20 -3.79 2.66
CA ASN A 255 -4.83 -3.49 1.31
C ASN A 255 -3.42 -2.91 1.40
N LYS A 256 -2.38 -3.75 1.26
CA LYS A 256 -1.07 -3.27 0.86
C LYS A 256 -1.34 -2.64 -0.48
N GLY A 257 -1.51 -1.31 -0.52
CA GLY A 257 -1.97 -0.56 -1.68
C GLY A 257 -1.28 -1.14 -2.90
N GLY A 258 -2.03 -1.92 -3.68
CA GLY A 258 -1.46 -2.59 -4.83
C GLY A 258 -0.87 -1.52 -5.72
N VAL A 259 0.29 -1.80 -6.32
CA VAL A 259 0.86 -0.96 -7.38
C VAL A 259 -0.25 -0.71 -8.40
N TRP A 260 -0.84 0.48 -8.38
CA TRP A 260 -2.03 0.77 -9.19
C TRP A 260 -1.67 0.86 -10.67
N LEU A 261 -0.46 1.37 -10.94
CA LEU A 261 0.19 1.42 -12.24
C LEU A 261 1.49 0.60 -12.20
N PRO A 262 1.55 -0.55 -12.89
CA PRO A 262 2.79 -1.30 -13.03
C PRO A 262 3.91 -0.43 -13.60
N ARG A 263 5.12 -0.51 -13.04
CA ARG A 263 6.27 0.28 -13.49
C ARG A 263 6.54 0.11 -14.99
N GLU A 264 6.47 -1.12 -15.49
CA GLU A 264 6.69 -1.44 -16.90
C GLU A 264 5.64 -0.81 -17.82
N LEU A 265 4.40 -0.66 -17.33
CA LEU A 265 3.36 0.03 -18.08
C LEU A 265 3.74 1.50 -18.29
N VAL A 266 4.14 2.19 -17.22
CA VAL A 266 4.54 3.62 -17.31
C VAL A 266 5.79 3.77 -18.16
N LEU A 267 6.79 2.91 -17.96
CA LEU A 267 8.04 2.93 -18.74
C LEU A 267 7.78 2.72 -20.24
N ALA A 268 6.83 1.85 -20.61
CA ALA A 268 6.42 1.64 -22.00
C ALA A 268 5.66 2.82 -22.61
N ARG A 269 5.29 3.84 -21.82
CA ARG A 269 4.65 5.09 -22.28
C ARG A 269 5.62 6.28 -22.22
N MET A 270 6.89 6.04 -21.90
CA MET A 270 7.90 7.08 -21.78
C MET A 270 8.74 7.21 -23.05
N SER A 271 8.96 8.44 -23.51
CA SER A 271 9.79 8.77 -24.67
C SER A 271 10.99 9.62 -24.28
N ALA A 272 12.17 9.26 -24.80
CA ALA A 272 13.40 10.04 -24.63
C ALA A 272 13.39 11.36 -25.41
N ASP A 273 12.45 11.51 -26.36
CA ASP A 273 12.32 12.73 -27.18
C ASP A 273 11.59 13.87 -26.45
N ILE A 274 11.03 13.58 -25.28
CA ILE A 274 10.26 14.54 -24.47
C ILE A 274 11.17 14.97 -23.30
N PRO A 275 11.64 16.22 -23.28
CA PRO A 275 12.60 16.68 -22.28
C PRO A 275 11.94 17.00 -20.94
N VAL A 276 12.73 16.86 -19.87
CA VAL A 276 12.42 17.34 -18.53
C VAL A 276 13.34 18.51 -18.20
N LEU A 277 12.75 19.66 -17.87
CA LEU A 277 13.45 20.86 -17.45
C LEU A 277 13.33 21.01 -15.94
N ARG A 278 14.45 21.27 -15.27
CA ARG A 278 14.50 21.45 -13.82
C ARG A 278 15.13 22.80 -13.51
N TRP A 279 14.44 23.59 -12.69
CA TRP A 279 14.99 24.83 -12.18
C TRP A 279 14.85 24.88 -10.66
N GLU A 280 15.97 25.05 -9.98
CA GLU A 280 16.03 25.23 -8.54
C GLU A 280 16.62 26.60 -8.23
N CYS A 281 15.89 27.40 -7.44
CA CYS A 281 16.39 28.68 -6.95
C CYS A 281 17.22 28.47 -5.68
N GLU A 282 18.38 29.12 -5.62
CA GLU A 282 19.21 29.15 -4.42
C GLU A 282 18.47 29.74 -3.20
N PRO A 283 18.81 29.33 -1.97
CA PRO A 283 18.32 29.98 -0.75
C PRO A 283 18.56 31.50 -0.80
N GLY A 284 17.54 32.29 -0.43
CA GLY A 284 17.59 33.75 -0.49
C GLY A 284 17.20 34.37 -1.83
N PHE A 285 16.93 33.56 -2.88
CA PHE A 285 16.40 34.10 -4.15
C PHE A 285 15.11 34.89 -3.97
N VAL A 286 14.24 34.46 -3.04
CA VAL A 286 12.98 35.14 -2.71
C VAL A 286 13.19 36.56 -2.15
N ASP A 287 14.34 36.83 -1.54
CA ASP A 287 14.66 38.11 -0.89
C ASP A 287 15.29 39.12 -1.86
N LEU A 288 15.58 38.71 -3.11
CA LEU A 288 16.02 39.64 -4.15
C LEU A 288 14.89 40.61 -4.51
N PRO A 289 15.18 41.84 -4.98
CA PRO A 289 14.15 42.74 -5.48
C PRO A 289 13.33 42.14 -6.63
N ASP A 290 12.06 42.54 -6.73
CA ASP A 290 11.11 42.00 -7.70
C ASP A 290 11.61 42.05 -9.16
N TYR A 291 12.24 43.17 -9.55
CA TYR A 291 12.81 43.32 -10.89
C TYR A 291 13.90 42.28 -11.19
N ALA A 292 14.72 41.94 -10.19
CA ALA A 292 15.83 41.01 -10.34
C ALA A 292 15.31 39.57 -10.48
N ARG A 293 14.37 39.16 -9.61
CA ARG A 293 13.74 37.84 -9.71
C ARG A 293 13.00 37.66 -11.03
N THR A 294 12.24 38.69 -11.44
CA THR A 294 11.51 38.72 -12.71
C THR A 294 12.45 38.60 -13.91
N ALA A 295 13.57 39.34 -13.91
CA ALA A 295 14.55 39.28 -14.99
C ALA A 295 15.18 37.88 -15.10
N VAL A 296 15.53 37.25 -13.99
CA VAL A 296 16.09 35.89 -13.96
C VAL A 296 15.06 34.86 -14.47
N ALA A 297 13.83 34.89 -13.95
CA ALA A 297 12.77 33.97 -14.37
C ALA A 297 12.44 34.13 -15.86
N THR A 298 12.42 35.38 -16.36
CA THR A 298 12.18 35.68 -17.77
C THR A 298 13.32 35.17 -18.65
N ALA A 299 14.58 35.41 -18.26
CA ALA A 299 15.73 34.91 -18.98
C ALA A 299 15.68 33.37 -19.08
N TRP A 300 15.37 32.69 -17.97
CA TRP A 300 15.21 31.24 -17.93
C TRP A 300 14.09 30.75 -18.87
N CYS A 301 12.94 31.43 -18.90
CA CYS A 301 11.85 31.12 -19.84
C CYS A 301 12.31 31.25 -21.30
N HIS A 302 13.02 32.31 -21.64
CA HIS A 302 13.50 32.55 -22.99
C HIS A 302 14.58 31.55 -23.43
N GLU A 303 15.45 31.15 -22.52
CA GLU A 303 16.53 30.21 -22.78
C GLU A 303 16.01 28.77 -22.92
N HIS A 304 15.16 28.32 -21.99
CA HIS A 304 14.80 26.91 -21.89
C HIS A 304 13.40 26.57 -22.42
N LEU A 305 12.40 27.42 -22.15
CA LEU A 305 11.00 27.13 -22.51
C LEU A 305 10.66 27.56 -23.94
N LEU A 306 11.09 28.75 -24.34
CA LEU A 306 10.75 29.31 -25.65
C LEU A 306 11.16 28.41 -26.83
N PRO A 307 12.34 27.77 -26.85
CA PRO A 307 12.72 26.86 -27.94
C PRO A 307 11.84 25.60 -28.01
N LEU A 308 11.28 25.17 -26.89
CA LEU A 308 10.38 24.01 -26.84
C LEU A 308 8.99 24.37 -27.35
N VAL A 309 8.43 25.48 -26.86
CA VAL A 309 7.09 25.93 -27.26
C VAL A 309 7.05 26.30 -28.74
N LYS A 310 8.12 26.90 -29.29
CA LYS A 310 8.23 27.20 -30.73
C LYS A 310 8.29 25.98 -31.64
N ARG A 311 8.65 24.80 -31.11
CA ARG A 311 8.68 23.54 -31.88
C ARG A 311 7.32 22.84 -31.95
N LEU A 312 6.33 23.31 -31.20
CA LEU A 312 5.00 22.73 -31.22
C LEU A 312 4.30 23.00 -32.55
N ASP A 313 3.50 22.02 -32.97
CA ASP A 313 2.74 22.11 -34.21
C ASP A 313 1.64 23.18 -34.06
N PRO A 314 1.62 24.23 -34.90
CA PRO A 314 0.68 25.33 -34.76
C PRO A 314 -0.79 24.92 -34.97
N ASP A 315 -1.03 23.81 -35.69
CA ASP A 315 -2.36 23.36 -36.06
C ASP A 315 -2.97 22.40 -35.04
N ARG A 316 -2.20 21.97 -34.04
CA ARG A 316 -2.65 21.02 -33.01
C ARG A 316 -3.15 21.72 -31.75
N MET A 317 -4.17 21.12 -31.15
CA MET A 317 -4.70 21.55 -29.87
C MET A 317 -3.70 21.28 -28.76
N SER A 318 -3.47 22.29 -27.93
CA SER A 318 -2.60 22.19 -26.76
C SER A 318 -3.40 22.26 -25.46
N VAL A 319 -2.97 21.48 -24.48
CA VAL A 319 -3.50 21.47 -23.11
C VAL A 319 -2.38 21.61 -22.10
N TYR A 320 -2.74 21.89 -20.85
CA TYR A 320 -1.79 22.09 -19.77
C TYR A 320 -2.28 21.45 -18.47
N GLY A 321 -1.39 20.74 -17.77
CA GLY A 321 -1.59 20.29 -16.39
C GLY A 321 -0.53 20.91 -15.48
N HIS A 322 -0.91 21.30 -14.26
CA HIS A 322 0.02 21.89 -13.30
C HIS A 322 -0.28 21.48 -11.87
N ASP A 323 0.68 20.82 -11.22
CA ASP A 323 0.65 20.51 -9.79
C ASP A 323 1.53 21.53 -9.04
N TYR A 324 0.95 22.25 -8.08
CA TYR A 324 1.61 23.38 -7.46
C TYR A 324 2.33 22.99 -6.16
N ALA A 325 3.59 23.40 -6.05
CA ALA A 325 4.32 23.36 -4.79
C ALA A 325 5.26 24.57 -4.63
N ARG A 326 5.78 24.78 -3.41
CA ARG A 326 6.62 25.95 -3.11
C ARG A 326 7.90 25.64 -2.34
N LEU A 327 7.76 24.95 -1.20
CA LEU A 327 8.86 24.80 -0.24
C LEU A 327 9.51 23.42 -0.25
N ARG A 328 8.71 22.34 -0.14
CA ARG A 328 9.22 20.98 0.10
C ARG A 328 9.20 20.10 -1.13
N ASP A 329 8.14 20.21 -1.92
CA ASP A 329 7.87 19.42 -3.10
C ASP A 329 8.09 20.29 -4.35
N ALA A 330 8.25 19.69 -5.52
CA ALA A 330 8.50 20.42 -6.76
C ALA A 330 7.17 20.86 -7.38
N SER A 331 7.09 22.09 -7.88
CA SER A 331 5.95 22.52 -8.70
C SER A 331 6.16 21.99 -10.12
N VAL A 332 5.19 21.25 -10.66
CA VAL A 332 5.35 20.53 -11.92
C VAL A 332 4.31 20.94 -12.96
N GLY A 333 4.78 21.42 -14.11
CA GLY A 333 3.95 21.75 -15.27
C GLY A 333 4.17 20.80 -16.44
N MET A 334 3.09 20.37 -17.08
CA MET A 334 3.12 19.53 -18.27
C MET A 334 2.23 20.09 -19.40
N PRO A 335 2.80 20.88 -20.33
CA PRO A 335 2.14 21.17 -21.60
C PRO A 335 2.13 19.93 -22.50
N ALA A 336 1.04 19.73 -23.23
CA ALA A 336 0.87 18.58 -24.13
C ALA A 336 0.05 18.95 -25.38
N GLN A 337 0.27 18.22 -26.48
CA GLN A 337 -0.53 18.33 -27.70
C GLN A 337 -1.30 17.04 -27.98
N ILE A 338 -2.51 17.21 -28.52
CA ILE A 338 -3.31 16.09 -29.03
C ILE A 338 -2.83 15.78 -30.45
N MET A 339 -2.28 14.59 -30.63
CA MET A 339 -1.72 14.11 -31.89
C MET A 339 -2.82 13.62 -32.84
N SER A 340 -2.47 13.35 -34.10
CA SER A 340 -3.45 12.99 -35.15
C SER A 340 -4.00 11.57 -34.98
N ASP A 341 -3.25 10.72 -34.29
CA ASP A 341 -3.65 9.39 -33.81
C ASP A 341 -4.40 9.45 -32.47
N LEU A 342 -4.78 10.66 -32.02
CA LEU A 342 -5.46 10.94 -30.76
C LEU A 342 -4.60 10.73 -29.50
N THR A 343 -3.31 10.43 -29.65
CA THR A 343 -2.38 10.32 -28.52
C THR A 343 -2.18 11.70 -27.88
N LEU A 344 -2.28 11.78 -26.55
CA LEU A 344 -1.85 12.97 -25.82
C LEU A 344 -0.33 12.88 -25.60
N ARG A 345 0.43 13.76 -26.25
CA ARG A 345 1.89 13.78 -26.16
C ARG A 345 2.37 14.98 -25.36
N ALA A 346 3.06 14.73 -24.25
CA ALA A 346 3.74 15.79 -23.51
C ALA A 346 4.75 16.49 -24.44
N ALA A 347 4.73 17.82 -24.43
CA ALA A 347 5.70 18.65 -25.13
C ALA A 347 7.04 18.64 -24.41
N PHE A 348 6.97 18.80 -23.10
CA PHE A 348 8.04 18.71 -22.12
C PHE A 348 7.40 18.61 -20.73
N LEU A 349 8.21 18.34 -19.71
CA LEU A 349 7.84 18.49 -18.31
C LEU A 349 8.76 19.54 -17.67
N MET A 350 8.20 20.36 -16.80
CA MET A 350 8.93 21.41 -16.09
C MET A 350 8.78 21.19 -14.59
N GLU A 351 9.90 21.06 -13.86
CA GLU A 351 9.95 20.96 -12.39
C GLU A 351 10.62 22.22 -11.82
N LEU A 352 9.91 22.91 -10.93
CA LEU A 352 10.37 24.13 -10.27
C LEU A 352 10.55 23.85 -8.77
N ARG A 353 11.76 24.02 -8.26
CA ARG A 353 12.09 23.88 -6.83
C ARG A 353 12.50 25.23 -6.25
N ASN A 354 11.92 25.55 -5.09
CA ASN A 354 12.20 26.80 -4.38
C ASN A 354 11.96 28.10 -5.22
N VAL A 355 11.21 28.03 -6.32
CA VAL A 355 10.84 29.20 -7.12
C VAL A 355 9.69 29.96 -6.45
N PRO A 356 9.77 31.29 -6.26
CA PRO A 356 8.71 32.06 -5.61
C PRO A 356 7.42 32.19 -6.43
N ASP A 357 6.33 32.44 -5.71
CA ASP A 357 4.96 32.33 -6.23
C ASP A 357 4.72 33.24 -7.44
N GLU A 358 5.25 34.47 -7.43
CA GLU A 358 5.12 35.41 -8.55
C GLU A 358 5.90 34.97 -9.78
N GLU A 359 7.11 34.42 -9.59
CA GLU A 359 7.90 33.87 -10.71
C GLU A 359 7.28 32.59 -11.27
N GLN A 360 6.66 31.75 -10.43
CA GLN A 360 5.88 30.61 -10.93
C GLN A 360 4.68 31.08 -11.77
N LYS A 361 3.93 32.10 -11.32
CA LYS A 361 2.83 32.70 -12.11
C LYS A 361 3.34 33.27 -13.44
N LEU A 362 4.49 33.93 -13.45
CA LEU A 362 5.14 34.43 -14.66
C LEU A 362 5.46 33.30 -15.62
N ILE A 363 6.08 32.22 -15.13
CA ILE A 363 6.48 31.07 -15.95
C ILE A 363 5.25 30.37 -16.54
N VAL A 364 4.24 30.09 -15.73
CA VAL A 364 3.01 29.44 -16.21
C VAL A 364 2.32 30.32 -17.26
N ARG A 365 2.19 31.63 -17.01
CA ARG A 365 1.67 32.59 -17.98
C ARG A 365 2.49 32.56 -19.28
N PHE A 366 3.81 32.56 -19.19
CA PHE A 366 4.71 32.55 -20.34
C PHE A 366 4.43 31.35 -21.27
N ILE A 367 4.24 30.16 -20.68
CA ILE A 367 3.89 28.94 -21.41
C ILE A 367 2.51 29.08 -22.05
N LEU A 368 1.49 29.40 -21.25
CA LEU A 368 0.09 29.42 -21.71
C LEU A 368 -0.17 30.43 -22.82
N GLU A 369 0.48 31.60 -22.81
CA GLU A 369 0.39 32.60 -23.87
C GLU A 369 0.93 32.11 -25.22
N ARG A 370 1.79 31.08 -25.22
CA ARG A 370 2.55 30.64 -26.39
C ARG A 370 2.17 29.24 -26.87
N LEU A 371 1.31 28.53 -26.13
CA LEU A 371 0.80 27.22 -26.57
C LEU A 371 -0.12 27.36 -27.79
N PRO A 372 0.20 26.69 -28.91
CA PRO A 372 -0.66 26.75 -30.09
C PRO A 372 -2.05 26.18 -29.82
N ARG A 373 -3.08 26.87 -30.28
CA ARG A 373 -4.49 26.48 -30.09
C ARG A 373 -4.76 26.00 -28.66
N PHE A 374 -4.32 26.77 -27.67
CA PHE A 374 -4.51 26.42 -26.27
C PHE A 374 -6.01 26.29 -25.94
N VAL A 375 -6.40 25.06 -25.57
CA VAL A 375 -7.80 24.68 -25.35
C VAL A 375 -8.16 24.79 -23.87
N LYS A 376 -7.39 24.10 -23.02
CA LYS A 376 -7.71 23.94 -21.61
C LYS A 376 -6.45 23.73 -20.77
N GLY A 377 -6.40 24.38 -19.61
CA GLY A 377 -5.43 24.14 -18.55
C GLY A 377 -6.14 23.69 -17.29
N ALA A 378 -5.58 22.70 -16.60
CA ALA A 378 -6.03 22.26 -15.29
C ALA A 378 -4.90 22.47 -14.28
N ILE A 379 -5.18 23.24 -13.23
CA ILE A 379 -4.18 23.68 -12.27
C ILE A 379 -4.66 23.30 -10.87
N ASP A 380 -3.78 22.69 -10.06
CA ASP A 380 -4.06 22.45 -8.65
C ASP A 380 -4.34 23.77 -7.93
N ALA A 381 -5.54 23.87 -7.38
CA ALA A 381 -6.05 25.00 -6.60
C ALA A 381 -6.19 24.64 -5.11
N GLY A 382 -5.55 23.56 -4.66
CA GLY A 382 -5.40 23.18 -3.25
C GLY A 382 -4.36 24.04 -2.54
N GLY A 383 -4.65 24.41 -1.28
CA GLY A 383 -3.72 25.15 -0.43
C GLY A 383 -3.13 26.40 -1.12
N ASN A 384 -1.82 26.41 -1.30
CA ASN A 384 -1.07 27.53 -1.89
C ASN A 384 -1.27 27.65 -3.42
N GLY A 385 -1.68 26.58 -4.11
CA GLY A 385 -1.89 26.60 -5.57
C GLY A 385 -3.07 27.45 -6.01
N ALA A 386 -4.00 27.74 -5.09
CA ALA A 386 -5.19 28.54 -5.36
C ALA A 386 -4.87 29.91 -5.98
N SER A 387 -3.82 30.60 -5.51
CA SER A 387 -3.45 31.93 -6.03
C SER A 387 -2.96 31.88 -7.48
N LEU A 388 -2.21 30.84 -7.86
CA LEU A 388 -1.74 30.66 -9.23
C LEU A 388 -2.91 30.30 -10.15
N ALA A 389 -3.74 29.34 -9.73
CA ALA A 389 -4.90 28.89 -10.51
C ALA A 389 -5.88 30.05 -10.77
N GLU A 390 -6.21 30.83 -9.73
CA GLU A 390 -7.07 32.01 -9.82
C GLU A 390 -6.48 33.05 -10.77
N ARG A 391 -5.18 33.34 -10.65
CA ARG A 391 -4.53 34.32 -11.53
C ARG A 391 -4.56 33.89 -12.99
N MET A 392 -4.30 32.62 -13.28
CA MET A 392 -4.39 32.11 -14.65
C MET A 392 -5.84 32.15 -15.17
N ARG A 393 -6.83 31.84 -14.32
CA ARG A 393 -8.25 31.99 -14.68
C ARG A 393 -8.62 33.43 -15.02
N GLN A 394 -8.13 34.41 -14.26
CA GLN A 394 -8.35 35.83 -14.57
C GLN A 394 -7.76 36.24 -15.93
N LEU A 395 -6.58 35.72 -16.28
CA LEU A 395 -5.87 36.08 -17.50
C LEU A 395 -6.40 35.39 -18.76
N PHE A 396 -6.79 34.12 -18.66
CA PHE A 396 -7.16 33.27 -19.80
C PHE A 396 -8.66 32.94 -19.89
N GLY A 397 -9.40 33.20 -18.82
CA GLY A 397 -10.85 33.00 -18.70
C GLY A 397 -11.23 31.67 -18.03
N ALA A 398 -12.38 31.67 -17.36
CA ALA A 398 -12.96 30.49 -16.70
C ALA A 398 -13.24 29.33 -17.66
N ALA A 399 -13.48 29.61 -18.94
CA ALA A 399 -13.68 28.57 -19.94
C ALA A 399 -12.39 27.81 -20.28
N ARG A 400 -11.21 28.40 -20.05
CA ARG A 400 -9.90 27.81 -20.41
C ARG A 400 -9.12 27.28 -19.22
N ILE A 401 -9.36 27.77 -18.02
CA ILE A 401 -8.63 27.34 -16.81
C ILE A 401 -9.58 26.69 -15.83
N GLU A 402 -9.31 25.43 -15.51
CA GLU A 402 -9.95 24.67 -14.45
C GLU A 402 -9.12 24.76 -13.17
N GLU A 403 -9.72 25.31 -12.13
CA GLU A 403 -9.17 25.36 -10.78
C GLU A 403 -9.53 24.07 -10.05
N VAL A 404 -8.61 23.11 -10.03
CA VAL A 404 -8.88 21.76 -9.53
C VAL A 404 -8.60 21.70 -8.03
N LYS A 405 -9.62 21.37 -7.23
CA LYS A 405 -9.44 21.02 -5.82
C LYS A 405 -9.63 19.51 -5.67
N PHE A 406 -8.56 18.82 -5.31
CA PHE A 406 -8.60 17.36 -5.20
C PHE A 406 -9.55 16.90 -4.08
N SER A 407 -10.40 15.94 -4.42
CA SER A 407 -11.26 15.21 -3.49
C SER A 407 -11.24 13.72 -3.86
N THR A 408 -11.64 12.85 -2.93
CA THR A 408 -11.75 11.41 -3.22
C THR A 408 -12.69 11.15 -4.41
N GLU A 409 -13.75 11.94 -4.56
CA GLU A 409 -14.66 11.84 -5.72
C GLU A 409 -13.98 12.28 -7.02
N TRP A 410 -13.20 13.36 -6.99
CA TRP A 410 -12.44 13.79 -8.16
C TRP A 410 -11.49 12.70 -8.64
N TYR A 411 -10.76 12.05 -7.71
CA TYR A 411 -9.89 10.93 -8.03
C TYR A 411 -10.68 9.73 -8.59
N ARG A 412 -11.82 9.39 -7.97
CA ARG A 412 -12.70 8.30 -8.42
C ARG A 412 -13.14 8.46 -9.87
N VAL A 413 -13.45 9.69 -10.29
CA VAL A 413 -13.89 9.99 -11.66
C VAL A 413 -12.72 10.03 -12.66
N ASN A 414 -11.57 10.59 -12.26
CA ASN A 414 -10.52 10.95 -13.22
C ASN A 414 -9.40 9.93 -13.35
N MET A 415 -9.21 9.06 -12.36
CA MET A 415 -8.13 8.09 -12.37
C MET A 415 -8.38 6.87 -13.26
N PRO A 416 -9.59 6.27 -13.31
CA PRO A 416 -9.88 5.19 -14.26
C PRO A 416 -9.59 5.54 -15.74
N PRO A 417 -10.06 6.67 -16.29
CA PRO A 417 -9.75 7.00 -17.68
C PRO A 417 -8.27 7.33 -17.90
N PHE A 418 -7.57 7.89 -16.89
CA PHE A 418 -6.11 8.09 -16.98
C PHE A 418 -5.35 6.77 -17.08
N LYS A 419 -5.71 5.78 -16.27
CA LYS A 419 -5.14 4.43 -16.36
C LYS A 419 -5.42 3.79 -17.72
N ALA A 420 -6.65 3.90 -18.22
CA ALA A 420 -7.01 3.40 -19.53
C ALA A 420 -6.17 4.04 -20.66
N ALA A 421 -5.84 5.34 -20.56
CA ALA A 421 -4.97 6.01 -21.53
C ALA A 421 -3.54 5.46 -21.52
N LEU A 422 -2.99 5.16 -20.34
CA LEU A 422 -1.70 4.50 -20.21
C LEU A 422 -1.73 3.07 -20.77
N GLU A 423 -2.74 2.27 -20.41
CA GLU A 423 -2.92 0.89 -20.91
C GLU A 423 -3.09 0.85 -22.43
N GLY A 424 -3.90 1.76 -22.98
CA GLY A 424 -4.23 1.89 -24.40
C GLY A 424 -3.18 2.60 -25.26
N ALA A 425 -2.04 2.99 -24.69
CA ALA A 425 -0.96 3.70 -25.40
C ALA A 425 -1.34 5.08 -25.97
N SER A 426 -2.36 5.74 -25.41
CA SER A 426 -2.83 7.05 -25.86
C SER A 426 -2.28 8.23 -25.05
N LEU A 427 -1.25 8.00 -24.22
CA LEU A 427 -0.53 9.02 -23.46
C LEU A 427 0.98 8.77 -23.57
N LEU A 428 1.75 9.81 -23.92
CA LEU A 428 3.21 9.78 -23.96
C LEU A 428 3.82 10.76 -22.95
N LEU A 429 4.74 10.24 -22.14
CA LEU A 429 5.40 10.90 -21.01
C LEU A 429 6.91 11.07 -21.28
N PRO A 430 7.61 11.99 -20.59
CA PRO A 430 9.07 12.04 -20.64
C PRO A 430 9.72 10.79 -20.05
N LYS A 431 10.80 10.31 -20.67
CA LYS A 431 11.60 9.19 -20.15
C LYS A 431 12.64 9.69 -19.15
N ASP A 432 12.25 9.68 -17.89
CA ASP A 432 13.05 10.16 -16.77
C ASP A 432 12.81 9.29 -15.53
N ALA A 433 13.88 9.02 -14.78
CA ALA A 433 13.83 8.10 -13.64
C ALA A 433 12.97 8.64 -12.49
N ASP A 434 13.02 9.95 -12.23
CA ASP A 434 12.28 10.58 -11.13
C ASP A 434 10.81 10.74 -11.48
N VAL A 435 10.50 11.04 -12.75
CA VAL A 435 9.12 10.97 -13.25
C VAL A 435 8.55 9.55 -13.06
N LEU A 436 9.33 8.51 -13.35
CA LEU A 436 8.87 7.13 -13.15
C LEU A 436 8.64 6.81 -11.67
N VAL A 437 9.47 7.34 -10.77
CA VAL A 437 9.29 7.22 -9.30
C VAL A 437 8.01 7.91 -8.83
N ASP A 438 7.68 9.09 -9.39
CA ASP A 438 6.46 9.82 -9.05
C ASP A 438 5.20 9.04 -9.39
N PHE A 439 5.16 8.38 -10.55
CA PHE A 439 4.03 7.53 -10.92
C PHE A 439 3.86 6.34 -9.98
N GLY A 440 4.95 5.86 -9.38
CA GLY A 440 4.94 4.83 -8.33
C GLY A 440 4.38 5.30 -6.98
N GLN A 441 4.08 6.60 -6.83
CA GLN A 441 3.41 7.14 -5.63
C GLN A 441 1.89 7.04 -5.70
N LEU A 442 1.32 6.62 -6.83
CA LEU A 442 -0.12 6.38 -6.96
C LEU A 442 -0.48 4.98 -6.44
N GLU A 443 -1.42 4.93 -5.50
CA GLU A 443 -1.88 3.69 -4.87
C GLU A 443 -3.41 3.60 -4.84
N MET A 444 -3.92 2.37 -4.76
CA MET A 444 -5.33 2.13 -4.47
C MET A 444 -5.58 2.29 -2.97
N ARG A 445 -6.40 3.25 -2.59
CA ARG A 445 -6.84 3.47 -1.21
C ARG A 445 -8.35 3.63 -1.16
N ASP A 446 -9.01 2.85 -0.29
CA ASP A 446 -10.47 2.89 -0.11
C ASP A 446 -11.24 2.71 -1.44
N GLY A 447 -10.71 1.86 -2.34
CA GLY A 447 -11.28 1.60 -3.66
C GLY A 447 -11.07 2.72 -4.70
N VAL A 448 -10.29 3.76 -4.37
CA VAL A 448 -9.99 4.89 -5.25
C VAL A 448 -8.48 5.04 -5.41
N ALA A 449 -8.02 5.17 -6.66
CA ALA A 449 -6.62 5.45 -6.93
C ALA A 449 -6.30 6.91 -6.60
N GLN A 450 -5.25 7.16 -5.81
CA GLN A 450 -4.85 8.50 -5.41
C GLN A 450 -3.37 8.48 -4.96
N LEU A 451 -2.79 9.65 -4.69
CA LEU A 451 -1.46 9.73 -4.10
C LEU A 451 -1.40 9.07 -2.72
N LYS A 452 -0.26 8.44 -2.42
CA LYS A 452 0.11 7.99 -1.06
C LYS A 452 -0.05 9.12 -0.05
N ARG A 453 -0.41 8.79 1.20
CA ARG A 453 -0.44 9.78 2.29
C ARG A 453 0.94 10.44 2.45
N GLN A 454 0.96 11.74 2.75
CA GLN A 454 2.12 12.66 2.83
C GLN A 454 3.37 12.17 3.62
N GLN A 455 3.28 11.07 4.36
CA GLN A 455 4.36 10.48 5.15
C GLN A 455 5.22 9.49 4.36
N ALA A 456 4.76 8.99 3.21
CA ALA A 456 5.51 8.04 2.36
C ALA A 456 6.16 8.75 1.16
N ARG A 457 7.21 9.54 1.43
CA ARG A 457 8.04 10.17 0.39
C ARG A 457 9.18 9.24 -0.01
N THR A 458 9.44 9.12 -1.31
CA THR A 458 10.63 8.43 -1.83
C THR A 458 11.71 9.45 -2.20
N THR A 459 12.98 9.05 -2.18
CA THR A 459 14.09 9.91 -2.61
C THR A 459 14.36 9.71 -4.11
N GLY A 460 14.46 10.81 -4.87
CA GLY A 460 14.81 10.82 -6.29
C GLY A 460 16.31 10.66 -6.53
N ALA A 461 16.69 10.57 -7.80
CA ALA A 461 18.09 10.44 -8.23
C ALA A 461 18.93 11.70 -7.90
N ASP A 462 18.28 12.84 -7.77
CA ASP A 462 18.86 14.12 -7.33
C ASP A 462 19.03 14.23 -5.79
N GLY A 463 18.60 13.21 -5.03
CA GLY A 463 18.63 13.21 -3.56
C GLY A 463 17.46 13.96 -2.92
N ASN A 464 16.57 14.58 -3.72
CA ASN A 464 15.40 15.29 -3.21
C ASN A 464 14.22 14.34 -2.99
N LYS A 465 13.29 14.75 -2.12
CA LYS A 465 12.06 13.97 -1.92
C LYS A 465 11.12 14.11 -3.13
N ARG A 466 10.47 13.01 -3.47
CA ARG A 466 9.46 12.86 -4.53
C ARG A 466 8.12 12.54 -3.89
N HIS A 467 7.09 13.30 -4.25
CA HIS A 467 5.74 13.19 -3.69
C HIS A 467 4.69 12.76 -4.75
N GLY A 468 5.11 12.52 -5.99
CA GLY A 468 4.19 12.17 -7.08
C GLY A 468 3.74 13.36 -7.94
N ASP A 469 4.45 14.48 -7.84
CA ASP A 469 4.06 15.77 -8.44
C ASP A 469 3.97 15.68 -9.98
N ALA A 470 4.92 14.99 -10.63
CA ALA A 470 4.87 14.76 -12.07
C ALA A 470 3.70 13.85 -12.50
N ALA A 471 3.29 12.91 -11.64
CA ALA A 471 2.14 12.06 -11.91
C ALA A 471 0.84 12.86 -11.87
N ILE A 472 0.68 13.76 -10.88
CA ILE A 472 -0.50 14.64 -10.79
C ILE A 472 -0.54 15.64 -11.95
N ALA A 473 0.58 16.27 -12.30
CA ALA A 473 0.64 17.15 -13.47
C ALA A 473 0.18 16.42 -14.76
N ALA A 474 0.57 15.15 -14.92
CA ALA A 474 0.12 14.32 -16.03
C ALA A 474 -1.39 13.99 -15.98
N VAL A 475 -1.91 13.63 -14.80
CA VAL A 475 -3.35 13.38 -14.60
C VAL A 475 -4.16 14.64 -14.91
N LEU A 476 -3.69 15.82 -14.49
CA LEU A 476 -4.34 17.11 -14.76
C LEU A 476 -4.37 17.46 -16.24
N ALA A 477 -3.26 17.25 -16.97
CA ALA A 477 -3.25 17.50 -18.42
C ALA A 477 -4.18 16.53 -19.17
N HIS A 478 -4.23 15.26 -18.77
CA HIS A 478 -5.16 14.27 -19.31
C HIS A 478 -6.62 14.58 -18.92
N TYR A 479 -6.87 15.14 -17.75
CA TYR A 479 -8.18 15.67 -17.40
C TYR A 479 -8.56 16.84 -18.32
N ALA A 480 -7.66 17.80 -18.52
CA ALA A 480 -7.87 18.95 -19.39
C ALA A 480 -8.15 18.54 -20.85
N SER A 481 -7.50 17.50 -21.37
CA SER A 481 -7.71 17.01 -22.75
C SER A 481 -9.08 16.37 -23.00
N ARG A 482 -9.77 15.93 -21.93
CA ARG A 482 -11.09 15.31 -22.03
C ARG A 482 -12.23 16.31 -21.87
N LEU A 483 -11.95 17.56 -21.50
CA LEU A 483 -12.97 18.58 -21.33
C LEU A 483 -13.37 19.18 -22.68
N PRO A 484 -14.65 19.57 -22.85
CA PRO A 484 -15.11 20.19 -24.08
C PRO A 484 -14.32 21.47 -24.37
N THR A 485 -14.04 21.67 -25.66
CA THR A 485 -13.37 22.88 -26.15
C THR A 485 -14.27 24.10 -25.90
N ALA A 486 -13.69 25.20 -25.41
CA ALA A 486 -14.42 26.45 -25.29
C ALA A 486 -14.96 26.90 -26.67
N GLU A 487 -16.19 27.40 -26.68
CA GLU A 487 -16.82 27.95 -27.88
C GLU A 487 -16.01 29.17 -28.37
N TYR A 488 -15.59 29.16 -29.64
CA TYR A 488 -14.89 30.29 -30.23
C TYR A 488 -15.93 31.29 -30.75
N ASP A 489 -16.13 32.39 -30.04
CA ASP A 489 -16.76 33.57 -30.63
C ASP A 489 -15.80 34.24 -31.62
N TYR A 490 -16.32 34.67 -32.76
CA TYR A 490 -15.54 35.36 -33.78
C TYR A 490 -14.83 36.58 -33.16
N THR A 491 -13.51 36.53 -33.09
CA THR A 491 -12.69 37.66 -32.68
C THR A 491 -12.02 38.22 -33.94
N PRO A 492 -12.42 39.41 -34.43
CA PRO A 492 -11.79 40.01 -35.59
C PRO A 492 -10.29 40.22 -35.34
N ALA A 493 -9.48 40.05 -36.38
CA ALA A 493 -8.04 40.31 -36.32
C ALA A 493 -7.81 41.73 -35.78
N ARG A 494 -7.15 41.83 -34.63
CA ARG A 494 -6.84 43.11 -34.01
C ARG A 494 -5.84 43.87 -34.89
N THR A 495 -6.08 45.15 -35.11
CA THR A 495 -5.11 46.03 -35.77
C THR A 495 -3.82 46.11 -34.94
N ALA A 496 -2.68 46.34 -35.60
CA ALA A 496 -1.36 46.39 -34.96
C ALA A 496 -1.27 47.39 -33.78
N GLU A 497 -2.14 48.40 -33.74
CA GLU A 497 -2.26 49.36 -32.65
C GLU A 497 -2.94 48.82 -31.38
N ALA A 498 -3.86 47.85 -31.52
CA ALA A 498 -4.53 47.22 -30.37
C ALA A 498 -3.62 46.22 -29.64
N ASN A 499 -2.55 45.73 -30.28
CA ASN A 499 -1.52 44.91 -29.64
C ASN A 499 -0.55 45.73 -28.77
N LYS A 500 -0.45 47.05 -28.96
CA LYS A 500 0.36 47.94 -28.10
C LYS A 500 -0.35 48.33 -26.80
N ARG A 501 -1.67 48.13 -26.69
CA ARG A 501 -2.48 48.58 -25.54
C ARG A 501 -2.57 47.59 -24.37
N ARG A 502 -1.75 46.53 -24.37
CA ARG A 502 -1.64 45.61 -23.22
C ARG A 502 -0.44 45.89 -22.32
N ASP A 503 0.25 47.01 -22.55
CA ASP A 503 1.22 47.58 -21.61
C ASP A 503 0.48 48.49 -20.62
N LEU A 504 -0.06 47.91 -19.54
CA LEU A 504 -0.51 48.63 -18.33
C LEU A 504 -0.57 47.67 -17.12
N PRO A 505 0.03 48.04 -15.98
CA PRO A 505 1.43 48.44 -15.81
C PRO A 505 2.29 47.22 -15.45
N ASP A 506 3.56 47.25 -15.87
CA ASP A 506 4.59 46.49 -15.17
C ASP A 506 4.60 46.94 -13.70
N PHE A 507 4.98 46.06 -12.77
CA PHE A 507 5.36 46.46 -11.41
C PHE A 507 6.68 47.24 -11.43
N ILE A 508 6.73 48.34 -12.18
CA ILE A 508 7.86 49.25 -12.29
C ILE A 508 7.33 50.65 -12.02
N ASP A 509 7.92 51.23 -10.97
CA ASP A 509 8.02 52.64 -10.61
C ASP A 509 7.01 53.24 -9.63
N ASP A 510 7.37 53.21 -8.35
CA ASP A 510 6.96 54.24 -7.39
C ASP A 510 8.16 54.81 -6.61
N ASP A 511 9.40 54.69 -7.14
CA ASP A 511 10.60 55.18 -6.46
C ASP A 511 11.33 56.35 -7.17
N ASP A 512 10.92 56.77 -8.38
CA ASP A 512 11.47 57.98 -9.02
C ASP A 512 10.52 59.20 -9.01
N ARG A 513 10.00 59.56 -7.83
CA ARG A 513 9.59 60.95 -7.52
C ARG A 513 10.52 61.59 -6.50
N GLY A 514 11.80 61.65 -6.85
CA GLY A 514 12.72 62.62 -6.26
C GLY A 514 12.42 64.03 -6.77
N GLY A 515 11.88 64.89 -5.90
CA GLY A 515 12.09 66.34 -6.00
C GLY A 515 10.84 67.21 -5.89
N LEU A 516 10.46 67.56 -4.66
CA LEU A 516 9.99 68.91 -4.35
C LEU A 516 10.32 69.19 -2.87
N PHE A 517 11.40 69.94 -2.70
CA PHE A 517 11.64 70.73 -1.50
C PHE A 517 10.41 71.59 -1.21
N GLY A 518 9.81 71.40 -0.04
CA GLY A 518 8.78 72.25 0.54
C GLY A 518 9.14 72.53 1.99
N ALA A 519 9.76 73.69 2.21
CA ALA A 519 10.04 74.22 3.54
C ALA A 519 8.73 74.55 4.30
N GLY A 520 8.76 74.38 5.62
CA GLY A 520 7.95 75.16 6.55
C GLY A 520 7.02 74.34 7.44
N GLY A 521 7.31 74.34 8.75
CA GLY A 521 6.29 74.04 9.77
C GLY A 521 6.80 73.39 11.06
N TYR A 522 7.42 74.22 11.91
CA TYR A 522 7.82 74.03 13.32
C TYR A 522 9.13 73.29 13.63
#